data_AF-A0A4Q3JKP1-F1
#
_entry.id   AF-A0A4Q3JKP1-F1
#
_cell.length_a   1.000
_cell.length_b   1.000
_cell.length_c   1.000
_cell.angle_alpha   90.00
_cell.angle_beta   90.00
_cell.angle_gamma   90.00
#
_symmetry.space_group_name_H-M   'P 1'
#
loop_
_entity.id
_entity.type
_entity.pdbx_description
1 polymer ?
#
loop_
_entity_poly.entity_id
_entity_poly.type
_entity_poly.pdbx_seq_one_letter_code
_entity_poly.pdbx_strand_id
1 'polypeptide(L)'
;MGYDTSFHPLPLDLVTERLIPYLLGEGDIDDLVAQAVHLRRVRSRAKAWALACQQVEPAPRRLDPWLHVWGRPFFLVIDDLDLMLDVHEQYLQASLEQVDQLALEQLHTLDPGLAHGVRARLQLPDDPGDQALRDDVLWRLDILRAAVAAVRQGVHHLEAGGRTHDPRQLLRREVPFAVLSLVASLSPGWMSRGTTWPSGLLAEVPLPTLPFFASPEPLLGSLPRAVPDQGFFLYPTIVENFMVGGLVAPSYLAPLRRYLAEHRAALLSLRPAAEQPDLGRELRKLDEALAFAQRRGWAFVEATDLYSGLQGLLN
;
A
#
# COMPACT_ATOMS: atom_id res chain seq x y z
N MET A 1 -5.11 17.34 -12.33
CA MET A 1 -4.84 17.11 -10.89
C MET A 1 -4.17 15.76 -10.77
N GLY A 2 -3.11 15.65 -9.98
CA GLY A 2 -2.48 14.37 -9.67
C GLY A 2 -3.07 13.76 -8.40
N TYR A 3 -3.03 12.44 -8.33
CA TYR A 3 -3.43 11.66 -7.17
C TYR A 3 -2.15 11.07 -6.55
N ASP A 4 -2.01 11.02 -5.24
CA ASP A 4 -0.93 10.20 -4.65
C ASP A 4 -1.38 8.74 -4.78
N THR A 5 -0.79 7.99 -5.71
CA THR A 5 -1.18 6.60 -5.97
C THR A 5 -0.29 5.62 -5.22
N SER A 6 -0.73 4.37 -5.13
CA SER A 6 0.02 3.32 -4.44
C SER A 6 -0.28 1.94 -5.02
N PHE A 7 0.69 1.04 -4.88
CA PHE A 7 0.69 -0.28 -5.48
C PHE A 7 0.80 -1.34 -4.39
N HIS A 8 -0.16 -2.27 -4.36
CA HIS A 8 -0.35 -3.19 -3.24
C HIS A 8 -0.45 -4.64 -3.69
N PRO A 9 0.49 -5.51 -3.28
CA PRO A 9 0.24 -6.94 -3.17
C PRO A 9 -0.95 -7.20 -2.23
N LEU A 10 -1.89 -8.04 -2.66
CA LEU A 10 -3.17 -8.23 -2.01
C LEU A 10 -3.43 -9.73 -1.73
N PRO A 11 -3.27 -10.21 -0.49
CA PRO A 11 -3.73 -11.54 -0.07
C PRO A 11 -5.26 -11.56 -0.04
N LEU A 12 -5.90 -12.10 -1.09
CA LEU A 12 -7.36 -12.12 -1.19
C LEU A 12 -8.02 -13.05 -0.16
N ASP A 13 -7.33 -14.12 0.23
CA ASP A 13 -7.73 -15.04 1.29
C ASP A 13 -7.91 -14.30 2.62
N LEU A 14 -6.95 -13.45 3.01
CA LEU A 14 -7.05 -12.61 4.20
C LEU A 14 -8.33 -11.75 4.16
N VAL A 15 -8.65 -11.18 3.00
CA VAL A 15 -9.84 -10.35 2.84
C VAL A 15 -11.11 -11.18 2.97
N THR A 16 -11.22 -12.27 2.20
CA THR A 16 -12.45 -13.06 2.12
C THR A 16 -12.71 -13.93 3.35
N GLU A 17 -11.66 -14.35 4.05
CA GLU A 17 -11.74 -15.31 5.16
C GLU A 17 -11.59 -14.66 6.54
N ARG A 18 -11.04 -13.45 6.64
CA ARG A 18 -10.87 -12.74 7.92
C ARG A 18 -11.57 -11.39 7.94
N LEU A 19 -11.24 -10.49 7.00
CA LEU A 19 -11.67 -9.09 7.10
C LEU A 19 -13.15 -8.88 6.79
N ILE A 20 -13.67 -9.51 5.73
CA ILE A 20 -15.10 -9.43 5.42
C ILE A 20 -15.95 -10.11 6.50
N PRO A 21 -15.64 -11.34 6.96
CA PRO A 21 -16.32 -11.93 8.11
C PRO A 21 -16.35 -11.01 9.35
N TYR A 22 -15.22 -10.37 9.69
CA TYR A 22 -15.18 -9.38 10.78
C TYR A 22 -16.19 -8.24 10.58
N LEU A 23 -16.24 -7.64 9.39
CA LEU A 23 -17.22 -6.59 9.07
C LEU A 23 -18.67 -7.10 9.15
N LEU A 24 -18.90 -8.38 8.84
CA LEU A 24 -20.19 -9.04 8.98
C LEU A 24 -20.55 -9.39 10.44
N GLY A 25 -19.67 -9.10 11.39
CA GLY A 25 -19.88 -9.39 12.80
C GLY A 25 -19.32 -10.73 13.26
N GLU A 26 -18.58 -11.44 12.42
CA GLU A 26 -18.10 -12.80 12.64
C GLU A 26 -16.60 -12.79 13.00
N GLY A 27 -16.25 -13.43 14.11
CA GLY A 27 -14.85 -13.55 14.56
C GLY A 27 -14.21 -12.24 15.03
N ASP A 28 -12.89 -12.30 15.22
CA ASP A 28 -12.03 -11.19 15.59
C ASP A 28 -10.79 -11.11 14.67
N ILE A 29 -10.10 -9.97 14.74
CA ILE A 29 -8.89 -9.67 13.97
C ILE A 29 -7.79 -9.11 14.89
N ASP A 30 -7.83 -9.43 16.18
CA ASP A 30 -6.93 -8.84 17.17
C ASP A 30 -5.46 -9.18 16.90
N ASP A 31 -5.21 -10.40 16.42
CA ASP A 31 -3.91 -10.87 15.92
C ASP A 31 -3.41 -10.02 14.75
N LEU A 32 -4.27 -9.76 13.76
CA LEU A 32 -3.95 -8.94 12.59
C LEU A 32 -3.68 -7.49 13.00
N VAL A 33 -4.46 -6.94 13.93
CA VAL A 33 -4.25 -5.58 14.41
C VAL A 33 -2.94 -5.48 15.19
N ALA A 34 -2.62 -6.44 16.05
CA ALA A 34 -1.33 -6.49 16.74
C ALA A 34 -0.16 -6.57 15.75
N GLN A 35 -0.29 -7.39 14.70
CA GLN A 35 0.72 -7.48 13.64
C GLN A 35 0.86 -6.17 12.86
N ALA A 36 -0.24 -5.49 12.54
CA ALA A 36 -0.24 -4.19 11.86
C ALA A 36 0.47 -3.11 12.69
N VAL A 37 0.20 -3.06 14.00
CA VAL A 37 0.89 -2.15 14.94
C VAL A 37 2.39 -2.42 14.96
N HIS A 38 2.79 -3.70 15.10
CA HIS A 38 4.18 -4.12 15.06
C HIS A 38 4.88 -3.69 13.76
N LEU A 39 4.29 -4.02 12.62
CA LEU A 39 4.86 -3.69 11.30
C LEU A 39 4.95 -2.19 11.05
N ARG A 40 4.01 -1.39 11.56
CA ARG A 40 4.08 0.08 11.45
C ARG A 40 5.27 0.63 12.21
N ARG A 41 5.57 0.12 13.41
CA ARG A 41 6.78 0.48 14.16
C ARG A 41 8.06 0.06 13.43
N VAL A 42 8.08 -1.15 12.89
CA VAL A 42 9.20 -1.65 12.08
C VAL A 42 9.46 -0.75 10.87
N ARG A 43 8.42 -0.39 10.11
CA ARG A 43 8.53 0.53 8.96
C ARG A 43 9.03 1.90 9.37
N SER A 44 8.43 2.48 10.39
CA SER A 44 8.83 3.76 10.97
C SER A 44 10.32 3.75 11.33
N ARG A 45 10.79 2.71 12.03
CA ARG A 45 12.20 2.60 12.41
C ARG A 45 13.11 2.43 11.19
N ALA A 46 12.72 1.63 10.20
CA ALA A 46 13.46 1.51 8.94
C ALA A 46 13.54 2.85 8.19
N LYS A 47 12.44 3.63 8.18
CA LYS A 47 12.39 4.95 7.53
C LYS A 47 13.23 6.01 8.23
N ALA A 48 13.37 5.95 9.55
CA ALA A 48 14.29 6.82 10.27
C ALA A 48 15.75 6.69 9.77
N TRP A 49 16.16 5.51 9.31
CA TRP A 49 17.48 5.33 8.67
C TRP A 49 17.56 5.98 7.30
N ALA A 50 16.54 5.83 6.46
CA ALA A 50 16.48 6.49 5.16
C ALA A 50 16.54 8.02 5.30
N LEU A 51 15.80 8.58 6.26
CA LEU A 51 15.81 10.01 6.59
C LEU A 51 17.17 10.47 7.12
N ALA A 52 17.81 9.70 8.00
CA ALA A 52 19.14 10.03 8.52
C ALA A 52 20.20 10.05 7.39
N CYS A 53 20.09 9.16 6.41
CA CYS A 53 20.98 9.18 5.24
C CYS A 53 20.81 10.44 4.38
N GLN A 54 19.58 10.97 4.29
CA GLN A 54 19.29 12.20 3.55
C GLN A 54 19.92 13.45 4.21
N GLN A 55 20.22 13.39 5.51
CA GLN A 55 20.81 14.50 6.27
C GLN A 55 22.35 14.53 6.22
N VAL A 56 23.00 13.55 5.58
CA VAL A 56 24.47 13.53 5.45
C VAL A 56 24.92 14.51 4.38
N GLU A 57 26.01 15.23 4.65
CA GLU A 57 26.63 16.17 3.72
C GLU A 57 28.04 15.70 3.31
N PRO A 58 28.33 15.52 2.01
CA PRO A 58 27.38 15.59 0.90
C PRO A 58 26.41 14.40 0.89
N ALA A 59 25.20 14.62 0.36
CA ALA A 59 24.22 13.55 0.23
C ALA A 59 24.76 12.38 -0.61
N PRO A 60 24.47 11.11 -0.24
CA PRO A 60 24.98 9.96 -0.97
C PRO A 60 24.43 9.93 -2.40
N ARG A 61 25.33 9.88 -3.41
CA ARG A 61 24.93 9.96 -4.83
C ARG A 61 23.94 8.88 -5.26
N ARG A 62 23.97 7.70 -4.63
CA ARG A 62 23.08 6.58 -4.93
C ARG A 62 21.75 6.64 -4.17
N LEU A 63 21.59 7.57 -3.24
CA LEU A 63 20.34 7.74 -2.51
C LEU A 63 19.35 8.53 -3.38
N ASP A 64 18.33 7.86 -3.88
CA ASP A 64 17.15 8.50 -4.46
C ASP A 64 16.06 8.67 -3.38
N PRO A 65 15.76 9.89 -2.91
CA PRO A 65 14.73 10.10 -1.89
C PRO A 65 13.33 9.66 -2.34
N TRP A 66 13.01 9.80 -3.62
CA TRP A 66 11.69 9.43 -4.16
C TRP A 66 11.49 7.92 -4.18
N LEU A 67 12.58 7.15 -4.29
CA LEU A 67 12.54 5.70 -4.23
C LEU A 67 12.73 5.18 -2.80
N HIS A 68 13.80 5.60 -2.12
CA HIS A 68 14.26 4.99 -0.87
C HIS A 68 13.60 5.56 0.39
N VAL A 69 13.23 6.86 0.37
CA VAL A 69 12.54 7.50 1.49
C VAL A 69 11.03 7.37 1.31
N TRP A 70 10.51 7.78 0.14
CA TRP A 70 9.07 7.87 -0.06
C TRP A 70 8.45 6.69 -0.82
N GLY A 71 9.17 6.08 -1.75
CA GLY A 71 8.57 5.17 -2.72
C GLY A 71 8.43 3.72 -2.26
N ARG A 72 9.46 3.17 -1.62
CA ARG A 72 9.49 1.78 -1.11
C ARG A 72 8.92 1.70 0.31
N PRO A 73 8.38 0.55 0.75
CA PRO A 73 7.79 0.41 2.10
C PRO A 73 8.83 0.39 3.23
N PHE A 74 10.07 -0.03 2.96
CA PHE A 74 11.19 -0.04 3.91
C PHE A 74 12.39 0.73 3.35
N PHE A 75 13.45 0.90 4.14
CA PHE A 75 14.72 1.39 3.63
C PHE A 75 15.44 0.27 2.88
N LEU A 76 15.42 0.35 1.55
CA LEU A 76 16.01 -0.64 0.65
C LEU A 76 16.71 0.07 -0.48
N VAL A 77 17.97 -0.29 -0.75
CA VAL A 77 18.80 0.35 -1.80
C VAL A 77 19.27 -0.66 -2.85
N ILE A 78 18.89 -1.93 -2.68
CA ILE A 78 19.24 -3.02 -3.58
C ILE A 78 18.57 -2.81 -4.95
N ASP A 79 19.33 -3.05 -6.01
CA ASP A 79 18.87 -2.99 -7.39
C ASP A 79 18.45 -4.36 -7.95
N ASP A 80 19.02 -5.45 -7.43
CA ASP A 80 18.61 -6.80 -7.76
C ASP A 80 17.22 -7.11 -7.20
N LEU A 81 16.30 -7.50 -8.08
CA LEU A 81 14.91 -7.70 -7.72
C LEU A 81 14.74 -8.88 -6.75
N ASP A 82 15.40 -10.00 -6.99
CA ASP A 82 15.20 -11.19 -6.17
C ASP A 82 15.73 -11.01 -4.75
N LEU A 83 16.91 -10.41 -4.61
CA LEU A 83 17.48 -10.08 -3.31
C LEU A 83 16.64 -9.01 -2.59
N MET A 84 16.14 -7.99 -3.30
CA MET A 84 15.30 -6.98 -2.70
C MET A 84 13.99 -7.57 -2.14
N LEU A 85 13.38 -8.50 -2.87
CA LEU A 85 12.22 -9.26 -2.39
C LEU A 85 12.57 -10.11 -1.14
N ASP A 86 13.76 -10.71 -1.07
CA ASP A 86 14.21 -11.44 0.13
C ASP A 86 14.36 -10.50 1.34
N VAL A 87 14.88 -9.28 1.15
CA VAL A 87 14.99 -8.32 2.25
C VAL A 87 13.62 -7.77 2.66
N HIS A 88 12.65 -7.64 1.75
CA HIS A 88 11.26 -7.36 2.14
C HIS A 88 10.72 -8.41 3.11
N GLU A 89 10.97 -9.69 2.82
CA GLU A 89 10.57 -10.79 3.70
C GLU A 89 11.20 -10.69 5.08
N GLN A 90 12.49 -10.38 5.13
CA GLN A 90 13.20 -10.18 6.39
C GLN A 90 12.58 -9.05 7.21
N TYR A 91 12.27 -7.90 6.60
CA TYR A 91 11.62 -6.79 7.30
C TYR A 91 10.21 -7.16 7.80
N LEU A 92 9.42 -7.92 7.04
CA LEU A 92 8.08 -8.34 7.47
C LEU A 92 8.11 -9.29 8.67
N GLN A 93 9.25 -9.94 8.92
CA GLN A 93 9.45 -10.87 10.03
C GLN A 93 10.31 -10.27 11.16
N ALA A 94 10.87 -9.07 10.97
CA ALA A 94 11.81 -8.47 11.90
C ALA A 94 11.15 -8.00 13.19
N SER A 95 11.86 -8.18 14.31
CA SER A 95 11.61 -7.45 15.56
C SER A 95 12.19 -6.03 15.49
N LEU A 96 11.79 -5.14 16.40
CA LEU A 96 12.32 -3.77 16.43
C LEU A 96 13.84 -3.72 16.64
N GLU A 97 14.40 -4.68 17.38
CA GLU A 97 15.85 -4.81 17.59
C GLU A 97 16.57 -5.23 16.31
N GLN A 98 15.92 -6.01 15.45
CA GLN A 98 16.51 -6.51 14.20
C GLN A 98 16.46 -5.48 13.06
N VAL A 99 15.50 -4.56 13.08
CA VAL A 99 15.31 -3.54 12.03
C VAL A 99 16.57 -2.69 11.81
N ASP A 100 17.26 -2.34 12.88
CA ASP A 100 18.49 -1.54 12.80
C ASP A 100 19.60 -2.27 12.08
N GLN A 101 19.75 -3.57 12.34
CA GLN A 101 20.75 -4.39 11.67
C GLN A 101 20.44 -4.50 10.17
N LEU A 102 19.18 -4.78 9.80
CA LEU A 102 18.76 -4.81 8.40
C LEU A 102 19.02 -3.45 7.72
N ALA A 103 18.68 -2.34 8.37
CA ALA A 103 18.89 -1.01 7.81
C ALA A 103 20.39 -0.67 7.65
N LEU A 104 21.25 -1.12 8.57
CA LEU A 104 22.70 -0.97 8.46
C LEU A 104 23.28 -1.77 7.29
N GLU A 105 22.77 -2.97 7.02
CA GLU A 105 23.18 -3.78 5.85
C GLU A 105 22.81 -3.08 4.53
N GLN A 106 21.63 -2.46 4.48
CA GLN A 106 21.23 -1.62 3.35
C GLN A 106 22.13 -0.38 3.24
N LEU A 107 22.49 0.25 4.36
CA LEU A 107 23.41 1.38 4.37
C LEU A 107 24.81 1.01 3.86
N HIS A 108 25.34 -0.14 4.28
CA HIS A 108 26.61 -0.67 3.77
C HIS A 108 26.56 -0.94 2.27
N THR A 109 25.42 -1.43 1.77
CA THR A 109 25.19 -1.64 0.32
C THR A 109 25.13 -0.33 -0.45
N LEU A 110 24.58 0.72 0.17
CA LEU A 110 24.52 2.07 -0.40
C LEU A 110 25.91 2.68 -0.53
N ASP A 111 26.61 2.75 0.61
CA ASP A 111 27.97 3.27 0.77
C ASP A 111 28.57 2.79 2.12
N PRO A 112 29.62 1.94 2.09
CA PRO A 112 30.26 1.44 3.30
C PRO A 112 30.80 2.52 4.24
N GLY A 113 31.15 3.70 3.72
CA GLY A 113 31.66 4.82 4.51
C GLY A 113 30.60 5.47 5.40
N LEU A 114 29.31 5.33 5.07
CA LEU A 114 28.22 5.96 5.81
C LEU A 114 27.86 5.25 7.12
N ALA A 115 28.09 3.94 7.21
CA ALA A 115 27.68 3.13 8.35
C ALA A 115 28.26 3.62 9.71
N HIS A 116 29.42 4.26 9.66
CA HIS A 116 30.07 4.80 10.85
C HIS A 116 29.53 6.17 11.27
N GLY A 117 29.03 6.97 10.32
CA GLY A 117 28.62 8.36 10.54
C GLY A 117 27.11 8.59 10.65
N VAL A 118 26.29 7.70 10.09
CA VAL A 118 24.82 7.81 10.15
C VAL A 118 24.30 7.15 11.42
N ARG A 119 23.42 7.86 12.11
CA ARG A 119 22.65 7.33 13.24
C ARG A 119 21.20 7.70 13.05
N ALA A 120 20.33 6.70 12.93
CA ALA A 120 18.90 6.94 12.96
C ALA A 120 18.51 7.42 14.36
N ARG A 121 18.08 8.68 14.47
CA ARG A 121 17.48 9.18 15.70
C ARG A 121 16.12 8.50 15.87
N LEU A 122 15.97 7.78 16.98
CA LEU A 122 14.78 6.97 17.29
C LEU A 122 13.60 7.82 17.78
N GLN A 123 13.82 9.09 18.08
CA GLN A 123 12.75 9.95 18.56
C GLN A 123 12.04 10.60 17.38
N LEU A 124 11.02 9.89 16.92
CA LEU A 124 9.84 10.60 16.47
C LEU A 124 9.36 11.48 17.62
N PRO A 125 9.11 12.78 17.40
CA PRO A 125 8.73 13.70 18.46
C PRO A 125 7.53 13.22 19.29
N ASP A 126 6.68 12.35 18.72
CA ASP A 126 5.43 11.87 19.32
C ASP A 126 5.21 10.37 19.01
N ASP A 127 5.92 9.44 19.67
CA ASP A 127 5.53 8.01 19.58
C ASP A 127 4.11 7.86 20.15
N PRO A 128 3.11 7.51 19.32
CA PRO A 128 1.71 7.43 19.74
C PRO A 128 1.44 6.32 20.76
N GLY A 129 2.36 5.37 20.93
CA GLY A 129 2.12 4.15 21.69
C GLY A 129 1.24 3.16 20.94
N ASP A 130 1.23 1.91 21.40
CA ASP A 130 0.54 0.81 20.71
C ASP A 130 -0.97 0.99 20.66
N GLN A 131 -1.54 1.57 21.72
CA GLN A 131 -2.99 1.75 21.80
C GLN A 131 -3.50 2.74 20.75
N ALA A 132 -2.84 3.88 20.56
CA ALA A 132 -3.27 4.84 19.55
C ALA A 132 -3.06 4.31 18.12
N LEU A 133 -2.02 3.50 17.88
CA LEU A 133 -1.85 2.81 16.59
C LEU A 133 -2.94 1.78 16.35
N ARG A 134 -3.31 1.03 17.38
CA ARG A 134 -4.42 0.07 17.33
C ARG A 134 -5.73 0.78 17.03
N ASP A 135 -6.02 1.87 17.72
CA ASP A 135 -7.23 2.67 17.52
C ASP A 135 -7.28 3.22 16.09
N ASP A 136 -6.16 3.72 15.55
CA ASP A 136 -6.06 4.21 14.16
C ASP A 136 -6.32 3.10 13.13
N VAL A 137 -5.77 1.89 13.36
CA VAL A 137 -5.99 0.72 12.49
C VAL A 137 -7.45 0.26 12.49
N LEU A 138 -8.08 0.21 13.68
CA LEU A 138 -9.43 -0.34 13.85
C LEU A 138 -10.54 0.64 13.51
N TRP A 139 -10.33 1.94 13.74
CA TRP A 139 -11.39 2.93 13.75
C TRP A 139 -12.29 2.87 12.51
N ARG A 140 -11.72 2.79 11.31
CA ARG A 140 -12.51 2.75 10.07
C ARG A 140 -13.28 1.42 9.91
N LEU A 141 -12.69 0.30 10.32
CA LEU A 141 -13.34 -1.02 10.25
C LEU A 141 -14.49 -1.13 11.25
N ASP A 142 -14.34 -0.56 12.45
CA ASP A 142 -15.40 -0.56 13.47
C ASP A 142 -16.61 0.25 13.03
N ILE A 143 -16.39 1.41 12.40
CA ILE A 143 -17.46 2.20 11.77
C ILE A 143 -18.19 1.36 10.72
N LEU A 144 -17.46 0.66 9.86
CA LEU A 144 -18.07 -0.16 8.80
C LEU A 144 -18.80 -1.39 9.34
N ARG A 145 -18.26 -2.04 10.38
CA ARG A 145 -18.94 -3.13 11.09
C ARG A 145 -20.26 -2.64 11.71
N ALA A 146 -20.26 -1.47 12.33
CA ALA A 146 -21.47 -0.83 12.83
C ALA A 146 -22.45 -0.47 11.70
N ALA A 147 -21.95 -0.02 10.54
CA ALA A 147 -22.77 0.27 9.37
C ALA A 147 -23.43 -1.00 8.80
N VAL A 148 -22.73 -2.13 8.74
CA VAL A 148 -23.32 -3.43 8.35
C VAL A 148 -24.46 -3.81 9.29
N ALA A 149 -24.24 -3.70 10.61
CA ALA A 149 -25.28 -3.98 11.60
C ALA A 149 -26.50 -3.05 11.44
N ALA A 150 -26.27 -1.76 11.24
CA ALA A 150 -27.32 -0.76 11.01
C ALA A 150 -28.16 -1.09 9.77
N VAL A 151 -27.52 -1.41 8.63
CA VAL A 151 -28.24 -1.76 7.39
C VAL A 151 -29.08 -3.02 7.58
N ARG A 152 -28.56 -4.05 8.24
CA ARG A 152 -29.31 -5.29 8.53
C ARG A 152 -30.53 -5.05 9.44
N GLN A 153 -30.47 -4.04 10.30
CA GLN A 153 -31.56 -3.65 11.19
C GLN A 153 -32.54 -2.63 10.56
N GLY A 154 -32.28 -2.18 9.33
CA GLY A 154 -33.10 -1.14 8.68
C GLY A 154 -32.89 0.27 9.26
N VAL A 155 -31.75 0.50 9.93
CA VAL A 155 -31.39 1.81 10.47
C VAL A 155 -30.77 2.68 9.37
N HIS A 156 -31.27 3.92 9.24
CA HIS A 156 -30.86 4.86 8.18
C HIS A 156 -29.83 5.91 8.65
N HIS A 157 -29.57 6.00 9.95
CA HIS A 157 -28.64 6.97 10.54
C HIS A 157 -27.74 6.27 11.55
N LEU A 158 -26.42 6.40 11.35
CA LEU A 158 -25.40 5.84 12.24
C LEU A 158 -24.60 6.99 12.88
N GLU A 159 -24.58 7.06 14.21
CA GLU A 159 -23.69 7.96 14.95
C GLU A 159 -22.32 7.30 15.14
N ALA A 160 -21.29 7.86 14.50
CA ALA A 160 -19.95 7.32 14.55
C ALA A 160 -18.89 8.41 14.36
N GLY A 161 -17.86 8.41 15.23
CA GLY A 161 -16.79 9.41 15.17
C GLY A 161 -17.28 10.85 15.39
N GLY A 162 -18.33 11.03 16.20
CA GLY A 162 -18.94 12.34 16.48
C GLY A 162 -19.71 12.96 15.31
N ARG A 163 -20.11 12.15 14.31
CA ARG A 163 -20.90 12.57 13.16
C ARG A 163 -21.99 11.53 12.85
N THR A 164 -23.10 12.00 12.29
CA THR A 164 -24.15 11.16 11.72
C THR A 164 -23.80 10.79 10.28
N HIS A 165 -23.94 9.51 9.92
CA HIS A 165 -23.69 8.99 8.58
C HIS A 165 -24.89 8.20 8.04
N ASP A 166 -25.03 8.12 6.72
CA ASP A 166 -25.85 7.10 6.06
C ASP A 166 -25.02 5.81 5.97
N PRO A 167 -25.42 4.72 6.66
CA PRO A 167 -24.65 3.49 6.67
C PRO A 167 -24.58 2.82 5.29
N ARG A 168 -25.59 2.99 4.41
CA ARG A 168 -25.53 2.45 3.04
C ARG A 168 -24.51 3.20 2.20
N GLN A 169 -24.45 4.53 2.34
CA GLN A 169 -23.45 5.35 1.65
C GLN A 169 -22.02 4.98 2.09
N LEU A 170 -21.81 4.77 3.39
CA LEU A 170 -20.54 4.30 3.93
C LEU A 170 -20.14 2.96 3.30
N LEU A 171 -21.01 1.95 3.37
CA LEU A 171 -20.71 0.61 2.84
C LEU A 171 -20.44 0.63 1.34
N ARG A 172 -21.21 1.42 0.58
CA ARG A 172 -21.07 1.53 -0.86
C ARG A 172 -19.69 2.01 -1.30
N ARG A 173 -19.06 2.91 -0.53
CA ARG A 173 -17.84 3.61 -0.94
C ARG A 173 -16.59 3.19 -0.17
N GLU A 174 -16.71 3.03 1.14
CA GLU A 174 -15.54 2.95 2.02
C GLU A 174 -15.02 1.52 2.21
N VAL A 175 -15.81 0.48 1.94
CA VAL A 175 -15.41 -0.90 2.23
C VAL A 175 -14.14 -1.32 1.50
N PRO A 176 -14.01 -1.20 0.16
CA PRO A 176 -12.78 -1.59 -0.52
C PRO A 176 -11.56 -0.85 0.03
N PHE A 177 -11.72 0.46 0.28
CA PHE A 177 -10.64 1.31 0.77
C PHE A 177 -10.20 0.93 2.19
N ALA A 178 -11.14 0.75 3.12
CA ALA A 178 -10.85 0.40 4.50
C ALA A 178 -10.21 -0.99 4.63
N VAL A 179 -10.72 -1.97 3.87
CA VAL A 179 -10.16 -3.32 3.81
C VAL A 179 -8.73 -3.26 3.29
N LEU A 180 -8.50 -2.57 2.16
CA LEU A 180 -7.15 -2.44 1.61
C LEU A 180 -6.22 -1.68 2.56
N SER A 181 -6.72 -0.69 3.30
CA SER A 181 -5.92 0.08 4.27
C SER A 181 -5.36 -0.82 5.38
N LEU A 182 -6.14 -1.77 5.90
CA LEU A 182 -5.63 -2.75 6.85
C LEU A 182 -4.64 -3.72 6.19
N VAL A 183 -4.95 -4.22 4.99
CA VAL A 183 -4.02 -5.09 4.24
C VAL A 183 -2.68 -4.41 4.00
N ALA A 184 -2.68 -3.13 3.64
CA ALA A 184 -1.49 -2.31 3.43
C ALA A 184 -0.69 -2.07 4.72
N SER A 185 -1.30 -2.26 5.88
CA SER A 185 -0.62 -2.24 7.18
C SER A 185 0.08 -3.57 7.51
N LEU A 186 -0.35 -4.66 6.84
CA LEU A 186 0.15 -6.03 7.01
C LEU A 186 1.13 -6.46 5.91
N SER A 187 1.08 -5.79 4.76
CA SER A 187 1.84 -6.13 3.55
C SER A 187 2.61 -4.91 3.03
N PRO A 188 3.73 -5.11 2.31
CA PRO A 188 4.50 -4.00 1.74
C PRO A 188 3.66 -3.28 0.68
N GLY A 189 3.69 -1.94 0.64
CA GLY A 189 3.10 -1.16 -0.43
C GLY A 189 4.06 -0.10 -0.94
N TRP A 190 3.97 0.19 -2.24
CA TRP A 190 4.83 1.15 -2.92
C TRP A 190 4.04 2.42 -3.20
N MET A 191 4.57 3.57 -2.81
CA MET A 191 3.92 4.86 -3.03
C MET A 191 4.41 5.51 -4.30
N SER A 192 3.49 6.19 -4.98
CA SER A 192 3.71 7.11 -6.09
C SER A 192 3.23 8.49 -5.69
N ARG A 193 4.06 9.52 -5.91
CA ARG A 193 3.75 10.92 -5.57
C ARG A 193 3.26 11.70 -6.79
N GLY A 194 2.58 11.03 -7.73
CA GLY A 194 2.32 11.59 -9.05
C GLY A 194 1.12 11.00 -9.78
N THR A 195 0.84 11.53 -10.97
CA THR A 195 -0.33 11.24 -11.83
C THR A 195 -0.32 9.85 -12.50
N THR A 196 0.48 8.90 -12.01
CA THR A 196 0.64 7.61 -12.68
C THR A 196 -0.02 6.50 -11.87
N TRP A 197 -0.88 5.73 -12.52
CA TRP A 197 -1.34 4.44 -12.04
C TRP A 197 -1.42 3.48 -13.24
N PRO A 198 -1.17 2.18 -13.02
CA PRO A 198 -0.95 1.24 -14.12
C PRO A 198 -2.16 1.07 -15.03
N SER A 199 -3.39 1.00 -14.51
CA SER A 199 -4.56 0.84 -15.38
C SER A 199 -4.77 2.04 -16.32
N GLY A 200 -4.56 3.28 -15.82
CA GLY A 200 -4.61 4.50 -16.60
C GLY A 200 -3.49 4.57 -17.64
N LEU A 201 -2.26 4.21 -17.25
CA LEU A 201 -1.12 4.17 -18.17
C LEU A 201 -1.35 3.19 -19.33
N LEU A 202 -1.92 2.03 -19.04
CA LEU A 202 -2.27 1.04 -20.07
C LEU A 202 -3.46 1.47 -20.95
N ALA A 203 -4.34 2.33 -20.45
CA ALA A 203 -5.42 2.90 -21.26
C ALA A 203 -4.90 3.99 -22.22
N GLU A 204 -3.83 4.71 -21.84
CA GLU A 204 -3.21 5.74 -22.68
C GLU A 204 -2.29 5.19 -23.77
N VAL A 205 -1.71 3.99 -23.57
CA VAL A 205 -0.74 3.44 -24.52
C VAL A 205 -1.44 2.94 -25.79
N PRO A 206 -1.02 3.35 -27.01
CA PRO A 206 -1.66 2.95 -28.26
C PRO A 206 -1.19 1.55 -28.71
N LEU A 207 -1.18 0.59 -27.78
CA LEU A 207 -0.75 -0.79 -27.99
C LEU A 207 -1.89 -1.74 -27.64
N PRO A 208 -2.00 -2.91 -28.29
CA PRO A 208 -2.98 -3.92 -27.90
C PRO A 208 -2.74 -4.37 -26.45
N THR A 209 -3.71 -4.16 -25.58
CA THR A 209 -3.65 -4.57 -24.17
C THR A 209 -4.58 -5.75 -23.91
N LEU A 210 -4.12 -6.67 -23.06
CA LEU A 210 -5.02 -7.62 -22.42
C LEU A 210 -5.80 -6.90 -21.31
N PRO A 211 -7.01 -7.36 -20.94
CA PRO A 211 -7.77 -6.80 -19.84
C PRO A 211 -7.17 -7.25 -18.49
N PHE A 212 -5.96 -6.78 -18.17
CA PHE A 212 -5.24 -7.16 -16.95
C PHE A 212 -5.96 -6.71 -15.68
N PHE A 213 -6.64 -5.57 -15.75
CA PHE A 213 -7.32 -4.91 -14.63
C PHE A 213 -8.82 -5.19 -14.67
N ALA A 214 -9.33 -5.75 -13.57
CA ALA A 214 -10.74 -5.91 -13.28
C ALA A 214 -11.19 -4.95 -12.19
N SER A 215 -12.50 -4.87 -11.95
CA SER A 215 -13.02 -4.17 -10.78
C SER A 215 -12.49 -4.79 -9.48
N PRO A 216 -12.37 -4.01 -8.39
CA PRO A 216 -11.93 -4.53 -7.09
C PRO A 216 -13.07 -5.29 -6.35
N GLU A 217 -14.04 -5.85 -7.06
CA GLU A 217 -15.15 -6.61 -6.49
C GLU A 217 -14.71 -7.73 -5.53
N PRO A 218 -13.60 -8.48 -5.78
CA PRO A 218 -13.13 -9.47 -4.83
C PRO A 218 -12.88 -8.94 -3.41
N LEU A 219 -12.58 -7.65 -3.24
CA LEU A 219 -12.42 -7.03 -1.92
C LEU A 219 -13.70 -6.99 -1.09
N LEU A 220 -14.87 -7.21 -1.70
CA LEU A 220 -16.14 -7.25 -1.00
C LEU A 220 -16.47 -8.63 -0.43
N GLY A 221 -15.78 -9.69 -0.89
CA GLY A 221 -16.05 -11.07 -0.45
C GLY A 221 -17.53 -11.44 -0.47
N SER A 222 -18.06 -11.88 0.68
CA SER A 222 -19.47 -12.24 0.86
C SER A 222 -20.40 -11.07 1.18
N LEU A 223 -19.87 -9.85 1.36
CA LEU A 223 -20.65 -8.67 1.77
C LEU A 223 -21.85 -8.37 0.85
N PRO A 224 -21.75 -8.41 -0.50
CA PRO A 224 -22.89 -8.10 -1.36
C PRO A 224 -24.08 -9.05 -1.18
N ARG A 225 -23.85 -10.28 -0.70
CA ARG A 225 -24.93 -11.22 -0.36
C ARG A 225 -25.58 -10.88 0.98
N ALA A 226 -24.79 -10.41 1.94
CA ALA A 226 -25.24 -10.07 3.29
C ALA A 226 -25.98 -8.72 3.36
N VAL A 227 -25.62 -7.79 2.49
CA VAL A 227 -26.26 -6.47 2.34
C VAL A 227 -26.51 -6.21 0.86
N PRO A 228 -27.61 -6.75 0.27
CA PRO A 228 -27.90 -6.57 -1.14
C PRO A 228 -28.21 -5.10 -1.50
N ASP A 229 -28.21 -4.81 -2.80
CA ASP A 229 -28.65 -3.55 -3.40
C ASP A 229 -27.89 -2.28 -2.97
N GLN A 230 -26.60 -2.39 -2.62
CA GLN A 230 -25.79 -1.22 -2.25
C GLN A 230 -25.24 -0.42 -3.44
N GLY A 231 -25.11 -1.05 -4.61
CA GLY A 231 -24.50 -0.41 -5.79
C GLY A 231 -23.06 0.03 -5.55
N PHE A 232 -22.23 -0.87 -5.01
CA PHE A 232 -20.84 -0.61 -4.60
C PHE A 232 -20.02 0.16 -5.66
N PHE A 233 -19.17 1.07 -5.18
CA PHE A 233 -18.30 1.87 -6.01
C PHE A 233 -17.05 1.06 -6.40
N LEU A 234 -17.10 0.41 -7.57
CA LEU A 234 -16.10 -0.57 -8.02
C LEU A 234 -15.62 -0.29 -9.44
N TYR A 235 -14.80 0.74 -9.62
CA TYR A 235 -14.22 1.06 -10.93
C TYR A 235 -12.97 0.20 -11.18
N PRO A 236 -12.74 -0.28 -12.42
CA PRO A 236 -11.53 -1.03 -12.78
C PRO A 236 -10.29 -0.13 -12.97
N THR A 237 -10.34 1.11 -12.50
CA THR A 237 -9.29 2.13 -12.58
C THR A 237 -9.52 3.16 -11.48
N ILE A 238 -8.49 3.91 -11.13
CA ILE A 238 -8.60 5.14 -10.35
C ILE A 238 -9.34 6.22 -11.16
N VAL A 239 -10.31 6.87 -10.52
CA VAL A 239 -11.10 8.01 -11.06
C VAL A 239 -11.23 9.18 -10.07
N GLU A 240 -10.87 8.98 -8.80
CA GLU A 240 -10.91 9.99 -7.73
C GLU A 240 -9.92 9.67 -6.59
N ASN A 241 -9.81 10.58 -5.62
CA ASN A 241 -9.04 10.39 -4.40
C ASN A 241 -9.74 9.43 -3.42
N PHE A 242 -8.96 8.84 -2.51
CA PHE A 242 -9.45 7.91 -1.49
C PHE A 242 -10.24 6.71 -2.04
N MET A 243 -9.73 6.09 -3.12
CA MET A 243 -10.38 4.92 -3.72
C MET A 243 -9.42 3.77 -4.01
N VAL A 244 -10.00 2.59 -4.18
CA VAL A 244 -9.32 1.43 -4.76
C VAL A 244 -9.66 1.38 -6.25
N GLY A 245 -8.63 1.27 -7.08
CA GLY A 245 -8.77 1.16 -8.53
C GLY A 245 -8.76 -0.29 -9.00
N GLY A 246 -8.13 -0.51 -10.15
CA GLY A 246 -8.10 -1.82 -10.79
C GLY A 246 -7.35 -2.89 -10.00
N LEU A 247 -7.89 -4.11 -10.05
CA LEU A 247 -7.32 -5.31 -9.45
C LEU A 247 -6.79 -6.25 -10.54
N VAL A 248 -5.60 -6.80 -10.31
CA VAL A 248 -4.97 -7.81 -11.19
C VAL A 248 -4.94 -9.14 -10.45
N ALA A 249 -5.56 -10.17 -11.04
CA ALA A 249 -5.56 -11.51 -10.47
C ALA A 249 -4.15 -12.15 -10.53
N PRO A 250 -3.84 -13.10 -9.63
CA PRO A 250 -2.52 -13.75 -9.58
C PRO A 250 -2.06 -14.33 -10.94
N SER A 251 -2.98 -14.91 -11.70
CA SER A 251 -2.71 -15.50 -13.02
C SER A 251 -2.27 -14.49 -14.09
N TYR A 252 -2.58 -13.20 -13.89
CA TYR A 252 -2.23 -12.12 -14.82
C TYR A 252 -0.97 -11.35 -14.44
N LEU A 253 -0.38 -11.60 -13.25
CA LEU A 253 0.80 -10.86 -12.80
C LEU A 253 2.02 -11.07 -13.71
N ALA A 254 2.37 -12.32 -14.01
CA ALA A 254 3.52 -12.60 -14.88
C ALA A 254 3.32 -12.07 -16.32
N PRO A 255 2.14 -12.25 -16.96
CA PRO A 255 1.82 -11.59 -18.23
C PRO A 255 1.92 -10.06 -18.19
N LEU A 256 1.38 -9.42 -17.15
CA LEU A 256 1.42 -7.96 -17.00
C LEU A 256 2.85 -7.45 -16.85
N ARG A 257 3.66 -8.08 -15.98
CA ARG A 257 5.07 -7.70 -15.81
C ARG A 257 5.86 -7.81 -17.11
N ARG A 258 5.67 -8.91 -17.86
CA ARG A 258 6.28 -9.09 -19.19
C ARG A 258 5.87 -7.97 -20.13
N TYR A 259 4.59 -7.66 -20.20
CA TYR A 259 4.05 -6.59 -21.04
C TYR A 259 4.70 -5.22 -20.69
N LEU A 260 4.76 -4.87 -19.41
CA LEU A 260 5.37 -3.62 -18.95
C LEU A 260 6.86 -3.54 -19.32
N ALA A 261 7.59 -4.65 -19.22
CA ALA A 261 9.00 -4.71 -19.60
C ALA A 261 9.20 -4.57 -21.12
N GLU A 262 8.46 -5.35 -21.92
CA GLU A 262 8.53 -5.33 -23.40
C GLU A 262 8.17 -3.96 -23.98
N HIS A 263 7.20 -3.28 -23.37
CA HIS A 263 6.69 -2.00 -23.86
C HIS A 263 7.19 -0.78 -23.08
N ARG A 264 8.24 -0.95 -22.25
CA ARG A 264 8.76 0.11 -21.38
C ARG A 264 9.07 1.41 -22.13
N ALA A 265 9.71 1.34 -23.30
CA ALA A 265 10.05 2.51 -24.10
C ALA A 265 8.80 3.26 -24.60
N ALA A 266 7.78 2.52 -25.03
CA ALA A 266 6.51 3.10 -25.47
C ALA A 266 5.79 3.77 -24.30
N LEU A 267 5.74 3.12 -23.13
CA LEU A 267 5.15 3.69 -21.91
C LEU A 267 5.86 4.99 -21.49
N LEU A 268 7.19 5.01 -21.51
CA LEU A 268 7.94 6.25 -21.23
C LEU A 268 7.64 7.36 -22.23
N SER A 269 7.44 7.03 -23.50
CA SER A 269 7.14 8.03 -24.54
C SER A 269 5.77 8.71 -24.38
N LEU A 270 4.89 8.22 -23.49
CA LEU A 270 3.64 8.87 -23.13
C LEU A 270 3.84 10.17 -22.34
N ARG A 271 5.07 10.44 -21.88
CA ARG A 271 5.43 11.65 -21.15
C ARG A 271 6.56 12.40 -21.86
N PRO A 272 6.62 13.75 -21.73
CA PRO A 272 7.73 14.54 -22.22
C PRO A 272 9.08 14.05 -21.67
N ALA A 273 10.17 14.24 -22.42
CA ALA A 273 11.49 13.74 -22.04
C ALA A 273 11.95 14.15 -20.63
N ALA A 274 11.55 15.34 -20.16
CA ALA A 274 11.86 15.82 -18.81
C ALA A 274 11.18 15.02 -17.68
N GLU A 275 10.04 14.38 -17.96
CA GLU A 275 9.24 13.60 -16.99
C GLU A 275 9.51 12.08 -17.09
N GLN A 276 10.21 11.62 -18.12
CA GLN A 276 10.52 10.20 -18.32
C GLN A 276 11.35 9.57 -17.18
N PRO A 277 12.30 10.26 -16.53
CA PRO A 277 12.98 9.71 -15.37
C PRO A 277 12.01 9.40 -14.22
N ASP A 278 11.03 10.27 -13.97
CA ASP A 278 10.01 10.08 -12.93
C ASP A 278 9.13 8.88 -13.24
N LEU A 279 8.55 8.83 -14.44
CA LEU A 279 7.78 7.67 -14.89
C LEU A 279 8.62 6.38 -14.88
N GLY A 280 9.90 6.46 -15.19
CA GLY A 280 10.83 5.34 -15.11
C GLY A 280 10.98 4.79 -13.69
N ARG A 281 10.95 5.65 -12.67
CA ARG A 281 10.91 5.26 -11.25
C ARG A 281 9.57 4.68 -10.85
N GLU A 282 8.47 5.22 -11.36
CA GLU A 282 7.13 4.67 -11.12
C GLU A 282 6.97 3.26 -11.69
N LEU A 283 7.41 3.05 -12.94
CA LEU A 283 7.41 1.72 -13.57
C LEU A 283 8.30 0.72 -12.83
N ARG A 284 9.41 1.19 -12.25
CA ARG A 284 10.25 0.36 -11.38
C ARG A 284 9.45 -0.07 -10.15
N LYS A 285 8.92 0.86 -9.35
CA LYS A 285 8.13 0.54 -8.15
C LYS A 285 6.94 -0.39 -8.45
N LEU A 286 6.29 -0.19 -9.59
CA LEU A 286 5.23 -1.06 -10.08
C LEU A 286 5.71 -2.50 -10.32
N ASP A 287 6.84 -2.69 -11.02
CA ASP A 287 7.41 -4.03 -11.23
C ASP A 287 7.82 -4.69 -9.91
N GLU A 288 8.40 -3.93 -8.96
CA GLU A 288 8.76 -4.41 -7.62
C GLU A 288 7.52 -4.94 -6.87
N ALA A 289 6.43 -4.16 -6.85
CA ALA A 289 5.17 -4.54 -6.22
C ALA A 289 4.53 -5.78 -6.89
N LEU A 290 4.49 -5.81 -8.23
CA LEU A 290 3.97 -6.95 -8.97
C LEU A 290 4.80 -8.21 -8.76
N ALA A 291 6.13 -8.09 -8.68
CA ALA A 291 7.03 -9.20 -8.44
C ALA A 291 6.82 -9.79 -7.04
N PHE A 292 6.66 -8.93 -6.03
CA PHE A 292 6.33 -9.36 -4.67
C PHE A 292 4.99 -10.12 -4.63
N ALA A 293 3.94 -9.56 -5.25
CA ALA A 293 2.64 -10.20 -5.35
C ALA A 293 2.73 -11.56 -6.06
N GLN A 294 3.47 -11.63 -7.17
CA GLN A 294 3.67 -12.87 -7.92
C GLN A 294 4.40 -13.93 -7.09
N ARG A 295 5.46 -13.55 -6.36
CA ARG A 295 6.22 -14.47 -5.51
C ARG A 295 5.36 -15.06 -4.39
N ARG A 296 4.42 -14.29 -3.85
CA ARG A 296 3.48 -14.74 -2.81
C ARG A 296 2.23 -15.45 -3.34
N GLY A 297 2.02 -15.47 -4.66
CA GLY A 297 0.76 -15.95 -5.26
C GLY A 297 -0.45 -15.06 -4.92
N TRP A 298 -0.20 -13.80 -4.57
CA TRP A 298 -1.22 -12.83 -4.19
C TRP A 298 -1.76 -12.10 -5.42
N ALA A 299 -2.88 -11.40 -5.25
CA ALA A 299 -3.36 -10.44 -6.25
C ALA A 299 -2.54 -9.14 -6.16
N PHE A 300 -2.83 -8.21 -7.06
CA PHE A 300 -2.30 -6.85 -7.03
C PHE A 300 -3.44 -5.85 -7.16
N VAL A 301 -3.33 -4.69 -6.52
CA VAL A 301 -4.29 -3.61 -6.65
C VAL A 301 -3.63 -2.23 -6.57
N GLU A 302 -4.18 -1.27 -7.31
CA GLU A 302 -3.82 0.14 -7.23
C GLU A 302 -4.81 0.93 -6.34
N ALA A 303 -4.34 1.98 -5.66
CA ALA A 303 -5.19 2.83 -4.83
C ALA A 303 -4.68 4.28 -4.77
N THR A 304 -5.55 5.23 -4.39
CA THR A 304 -5.20 6.65 -4.16
C THR A 304 -5.28 7.01 -2.70
N ASP A 305 -4.34 7.83 -2.21
CA ASP A 305 -4.33 8.43 -0.86
C ASP A 305 -4.42 7.40 0.29
N LEU A 306 -4.00 6.17 0.04
CA LEU A 306 -3.95 5.13 1.08
C LEU A 306 -2.78 5.37 2.04
N TYR A 307 -1.69 5.91 1.51
CA TYR A 307 -0.60 6.46 2.28
C TYR A 307 -0.62 7.98 2.10
N SER A 308 -1.07 8.73 3.10
CA SER A 308 -0.80 10.16 3.10
C SER A 308 0.69 10.34 3.36
N GLY A 309 1.32 11.27 2.64
CA GLY A 309 2.76 11.53 2.73
C GLY A 309 3.36 11.82 4.10
N LEU A 310 2.48 12.01 5.08
CA LEU A 310 2.68 12.15 6.50
C LEU A 310 1.57 11.31 7.15
N GLN A 311 1.72 9.98 7.23
CA GLN A 311 0.93 9.21 8.20
C GLN A 311 1.41 9.66 9.59
N GLY A 312 0.81 10.76 10.03
CA GLY A 312 1.12 11.44 11.27
C GLY A 312 1.01 10.46 12.43
N LEU A 313 1.90 10.67 13.39
CA LEU A 313 2.29 9.81 14.50
C LEU A 313 3.52 8.91 14.23
N LEU A 314 3.72 8.30 13.05
CA LEU A 314 4.92 7.45 12.80
C LEU A 314 5.45 7.51 11.36
N ASN A 315 5.75 8.71 10.89
CA ASN A 315 6.69 8.92 9.79
C ASN A 315 8.10 9.13 10.36
#